data_AF-A0AAE1CBX2-F1
#
_entry.id   AF-A0AAE1CBX2-F1
#
_cell.length_a   1.000
_cell.length_b   1.000
_cell.length_c   1.000
_cell.angle_alpha   90.00
_cell.angle_beta   90.00
_cell.angle_gamma   90.00
#
_symmetry.space_group_name_H-M   'P 1'
#
loop_
_entity.id
_entity.type
_entity.pdbx_description
1 polymer ?
#
loop_
_entity_poly.entity_id
_entity_poly.type
_entity_poly.pdbx_seq_one_letter_code
_entity_poly.pdbx_strand_id
1 'polypeptide(L)'
;MFALIPSLLLLPLALAGVLPSSLQELDTRAIGVVSPNFTCGTANSGYTCPGEAACCSQYGYCGKGDEFCLNSPGIGCQAKFSNATNSCYAPKSGVTISVDGTCGTTGAGKLGYRCPTTGQTCCSAAYVNPALHGREDANED
;
A
#
# COMPACT_ATOMS: atom_id res chain seq x y z
N MET A 1 -46.32 -59.48 -31.97
CA MET A 1 -46.28 -59.72 -30.52
C MET A 1 -45.89 -58.39 -29.88
N PHE A 2 -46.89 -57.60 -29.47
CA PHE A 2 -46.71 -56.26 -28.90
C PHE A 2 -46.35 -56.40 -27.42
N ALA A 3 -45.12 -56.01 -27.04
CA ALA A 3 -44.75 -55.87 -25.63
C ALA A 3 -45.10 -54.45 -25.18
N LEU A 4 -46.10 -54.35 -24.31
CA LEU A 4 -46.47 -53.16 -23.56
C LEU A 4 -45.37 -52.89 -22.52
N ILE A 5 -44.63 -51.80 -22.67
CA ILE A 5 -43.76 -51.29 -21.61
C ILE A 5 -44.49 -50.08 -21.01
N PRO A 6 -44.86 -50.12 -19.71
CA PRO A 6 -45.61 -49.05 -19.09
C PRO A 6 -44.69 -47.85 -18.82
N SER A 7 -45.19 -46.67 -19.18
CA SER A 7 -44.72 -45.38 -18.68
C SER A 7 -44.63 -45.41 -17.16
N LEU A 8 -43.42 -45.32 -16.61
CA LEU A 8 -43.21 -44.80 -15.27
C LEU A 8 -42.36 -43.53 -15.38
N LEU A 9 -43.08 -42.42 -15.27
CA LEU A 9 -42.57 -41.09 -14.95
C LEU A 9 -41.60 -41.15 -13.77
N LEU A 10 -40.47 -40.43 -13.87
CA LEU A 10 -39.79 -39.73 -12.78
C LEU A 10 -38.66 -38.83 -13.37
N LEU A 11 -39.04 -37.65 -13.87
CA LEU A 11 -38.19 -36.46 -13.87
C LEU A 11 -38.35 -35.77 -12.49
N PRO A 12 -37.52 -34.77 -12.11
CA PRO A 12 -36.06 -34.62 -12.24
C PRO A 12 -35.45 -34.16 -10.90
N LEU A 13 -34.27 -34.62 -10.49
CA LEU A 13 -33.51 -33.88 -9.47
C LEU A 13 -32.18 -33.42 -10.06
N ALA A 14 -32.25 -32.22 -10.62
CA ALA A 14 -31.10 -31.36 -10.81
C ALA A 14 -30.39 -31.20 -9.45
N LEU A 15 -29.25 -31.85 -9.28
CA LEU A 15 -28.20 -31.32 -8.41
C LEU A 15 -27.18 -30.64 -9.32
N ALA A 16 -27.61 -29.53 -9.93
CA ALA A 16 -26.67 -28.46 -10.24
C ALA A 16 -26.12 -28.01 -8.88
N GLY A 17 -24.93 -28.52 -8.52
CA GLY A 17 -24.15 -28.01 -7.42
C GLY A 17 -23.77 -26.58 -7.74
N VAL A 18 -24.68 -25.65 -7.42
CA VAL A 18 -24.35 -24.24 -7.30
C VAL A 18 -23.50 -24.16 -6.04
N LEU A 19 -22.19 -24.38 -6.20
CA LEU A 19 -21.24 -23.84 -5.24
C LEU A 19 -21.41 -22.33 -5.32
N PRO A 20 -21.91 -21.65 -4.27
CA PRO A 20 -21.81 -20.21 -4.26
C PRO A 20 -20.31 -19.88 -4.36
N SER A 21 -19.93 -19.13 -5.39
CA SER A 21 -18.56 -18.61 -5.59
C SER A 21 -18.19 -17.56 -4.53
N SER A 22 -18.71 -17.70 -3.32
CA SER A 22 -18.47 -16.85 -2.17
C SER A 22 -17.94 -17.67 -0.99
N LEU A 23 -17.01 -18.60 -1.26
CA LEU A 23 -15.74 -18.51 -0.54
C LEU A 23 -15.05 -17.23 -1.06
N GLN A 24 -15.58 -16.08 -0.68
CA GLN A 24 -14.75 -14.89 -0.61
C GLN A 24 -13.68 -15.28 0.37
N GLU A 25 -12.45 -15.41 -0.13
CA GLU A 25 -11.27 -15.61 0.68
C GLU A 25 -11.40 -14.67 1.88
N LEU A 26 -11.73 -15.23 3.04
CA LEU A 26 -11.24 -14.65 4.27
C LEU A 26 -9.74 -14.80 4.08
N ASP A 27 -9.12 -13.70 3.63
CA ASP A 27 -7.69 -13.46 3.58
C ASP A 27 -7.19 -13.73 5.00
N THR A 28 -7.08 -15.02 5.29
CA THR A 28 -6.41 -15.54 6.46
C THR A 28 -4.95 -15.52 6.05
N ARG A 29 -4.47 -14.32 5.69
CA ARG A 29 -3.13 -13.93 6.11
C ARG A 29 -3.09 -14.36 7.56
N ALA A 30 -2.12 -15.20 7.89
CA ALA A 30 -1.68 -15.31 9.26
C ALA A 30 -1.65 -13.87 9.77
N ILE A 31 -2.61 -13.50 10.63
CA ILE A 31 -2.57 -12.22 11.31
C ILE A 31 -1.26 -12.34 12.04
N GLY A 32 -0.22 -11.70 11.50
CA GLY A 32 1.10 -11.80 12.07
C GLY A 32 0.93 -11.48 13.54
N VAL A 33 1.61 -12.24 14.40
CA VAL A 33 1.50 -11.98 15.83
C VAL A 33 1.86 -10.50 16.04
N VAL A 34 1.03 -9.77 16.77
CA VAL A 34 1.30 -8.35 17.02
C VAL A 34 2.59 -8.27 17.82
N SER A 35 3.49 -7.39 17.38
CA SER A 35 4.81 -7.24 17.97
C SER A 35 4.75 -6.96 19.47
N PRO A 36 5.50 -7.70 20.31
CA PRO A 36 5.58 -7.42 21.75
C PRO A 36 6.50 -6.25 22.10
N ASN A 37 7.34 -5.79 21.17
CA ASN A 37 8.43 -4.84 21.43
C ASN A 37 8.66 -3.86 20.26
N PHE A 38 7.65 -3.61 19.44
CA PHE A 38 7.71 -2.73 18.26
C PHE A 38 8.73 -3.17 17.20
N THR A 39 9.18 -4.42 17.20
CA THR A 39 9.93 -5.01 16.07
C THR A 39 9.00 -5.74 15.10
N CYS A 40 9.26 -5.69 13.81
CA CYS A 40 8.38 -6.23 12.77
C CYS A 40 9.16 -6.73 11.56
N GLY A 41 8.48 -7.39 10.63
CA GLY A 41 9.11 -7.87 9.41
C GLY A 41 9.65 -9.29 9.51
N THR A 42 10.13 -9.81 8.38
CA THR A 42 10.72 -11.16 8.31
C THR A 42 11.91 -11.34 9.25
N ALA A 43 12.70 -10.30 9.47
CA ALA A 43 13.84 -10.31 10.38
C ALA A 43 13.43 -10.47 11.86
N ASN A 44 12.16 -10.20 12.20
CA ASN A 44 11.63 -10.23 13.55
C ASN A 44 10.47 -11.22 13.64
N SER A 45 10.71 -12.48 13.24
CA SER A 45 9.73 -13.58 13.32
C SER A 45 8.41 -13.34 12.56
N GLY A 46 8.39 -12.39 11.62
CA GLY A 46 7.18 -12.04 10.89
C GLY A 46 6.15 -11.27 11.72
N TYR A 47 6.57 -10.64 12.83
CA TYR A 47 5.67 -9.81 13.64
C TYR A 47 5.06 -8.68 12.83
N THR A 48 3.79 -8.39 13.12
CA THR A 48 3.08 -7.21 12.58
C THR A 48 3.03 -6.09 13.60
N CYS A 49 2.85 -4.88 13.11
CA CYS A 49 2.77 -3.73 13.99
C CYS A 49 1.41 -3.55 14.68
N PRO A 50 1.40 -3.03 15.92
CA PRO A 50 0.18 -2.66 16.61
C PRO A 50 -0.44 -1.40 15.99
N GLY A 51 -1.71 -1.13 16.29
CA GLY A 51 -2.46 -0.02 15.69
C GLY A 51 -1.88 1.36 16.01
N GLU A 52 -1.30 1.52 17.20
CA GLU A 52 -0.61 2.74 17.63
C GLU A 52 0.78 2.94 17.00
N ALA A 53 1.27 2.01 16.18
CA ALA A 53 2.52 2.14 15.45
C ALA A 53 2.44 1.40 14.11
N ALA A 54 1.37 1.69 13.36
CA ALA A 54 0.84 0.82 12.31
C ALA A 54 1.81 0.42 11.18
N CYS A 55 2.88 1.18 10.94
CA CYS A 55 3.77 0.95 9.80
C CYS A 55 5.02 0.20 10.20
N CYS A 56 5.33 -0.88 9.49
CA CYS A 56 6.61 -1.58 9.64
C CYS A 56 7.66 -0.97 8.72
N SER A 57 8.66 -0.27 9.25
CA SER A 57 9.76 0.29 8.46
C SER A 57 10.62 -0.78 7.79
N GLN A 58 11.43 -0.39 6.80
CA GLN A 58 12.40 -1.30 6.16
C GLN A 58 13.43 -1.86 7.14
N TYR A 59 13.63 -1.16 8.27
CA TYR A 59 14.58 -1.54 9.31
C TYR A 59 13.98 -2.53 10.33
N GLY A 60 12.72 -2.92 10.16
CA GLY A 60 12.06 -3.90 11.02
C GLY A 60 11.57 -3.31 12.34
N TYR A 61 11.20 -2.03 12.35
CA TYR A 61 10.62 -1.35 13.51
C TYR A 61 9.26 -0.74 13.16
N CYS A 62 8.33 -0.84 14.11
CA CYS A 62 7.00 -0.26 14.05
C CYS A 62 7.02 1.21 14.41
N GLY A 63 6.24 2.01 13.69
CA GLY A 63 6.08 3.42 13.97
C GLY A 63 4.96 4.08 13.18
N LYS A 64 4.96 5.41 13.19
CA LYS A 64 4.03 6.27 12.46
C LYS A 64 4.82 7.36 11.75
N GLY A 65 4.22 8.01 10.77
CA GLY A 65 4.85 9.12 10.07
C GLY A 65 5.64 8.64 8.86
N ASP A 66 6.12 9.61 8.10
CA ASP A 66 6.68 9.40 6.77
C ASP A 66 7.93 8.50 6.80
N GLU A 67 8.73 8.57 7.86
CA GLU A 67 9.93 7.76 8.04
C GLU A 67 9.66 6.25 8.25
N PHE A 68 8.44 5.89 8.66
CA PHE A 68 8.01 4.48 8.81
C PHE A 68 7.07 4.03 7.70
N CYS A 69 6.18 4.92 7.26
CA CYS A 69 5.03 4.58 6.44
C CYS A 69 5.23 4.81 4.94
N LEU A 70 6.24 5.58 4.53
CA LEU A 70 6.48 5.79 3.11
C LEU A 70 6.92 4.51 2.41
N ASN A 71 6.37 4.26 1.22
CA ASN A 71 6.79 3.18 0.32
C ASN A 71 7.49 3.75 -0.92
N SER A 72 8.64 4.36 -0.70
CA SER A 72 9.44 5.04 -1.74
C SER A 72 10.74 4.28 -2.01
N PRO A 73 11.31 4.37 -3.23
CA PRO A 73 12.68 3.90 -3.47
C PRO A 73 13.66 4.43 -2.39
N GLY A 74 14.28 3.54 -1.62
CA GLY A 74 15.21 3.89 -0.52
C GLY A 74 14.58 3.96 0.88
N ILE A 75 13.25 4.06 0.98
CA ILE A 75 12.47 3.99 2.23
C ILE A 75 11.28 3.06 2.02
N GLY A 76 11.37 1.86 2.57
CA GLY A 76 10.42 0.78 2.31
C GLY A 76 9.58 0.42 3.53
N CYS A 77 8.38 0.98 3.65
CA CYS A 77 7.37 0.40 4.50
C CYS A 77 7.01 -1.03 4.05
N GLN A 78 7.10 -2.00 4.96
CA GLN A 78 6.79 -3.40 4.72
C GLN A 78 5.29 -3.66 4.94
N ALA A 79 4.48 -3.45 3.90
CA ALA A 79 3.01 -3.54 3.99
C ALA A 79 2.47 -4.89 4.51
N LYS A 80 3.21 -5.99 4.28
CA LYS A 80 2.83 -7.32 4.79
C LYS A 80 2.97 -7.47 6.30
N PHE A 81 3.80 -6.64 6.94
CA PHE A 81 4.10 -6.67 8.36
C PHE A 81 3.61 -5.40 9.09
N SER A 82 2.85 -4.57 8.38
CA SER A 82 2.16 -3.43 8.96
C SER A 82 0.83 -3.88 9.57
N ASN A 83 0.21 -3.03 10.37
CA ASN A 83 -1.08 -3.31 11.00
C ASN A 83 -2.18 -3.61 9.97
N ALA A 84 -2.14 -2.91 8.84
CA ALA A 84 -2.95 -3.18 7.66
C ALA A 84 -2.12 -2.99 6.38
N THR A 85 -2.55 -3.61 5.28
CA THR A 85 -1.87 -3.49 3.98
C THR A 85 -1.85 -2.07 3.43
N ASN A 86 -2.81 -1.22 3.84
CA ASN A 86 -2.90 0.19 3.48
C ASN A 86 -2.25 1.13 4.51
N SER A 87 -1.54 0.61 5.53
CA SER A 87 -0.78 1.45 6.46
C SER A 87 0.40 2.13 5.76
N CYS A 88 0.99 1.49 4.75
CA CYS A 88 2.04 2.07 3.92
C CYS A 88 1.43 2.96 2.83
N TYR A 89 2.05 4.10 2.54
CA TYR A 89 1.57 5.04 1.54
C TYR A 89 2.69 5.68 0.72
N ALA A 90 2.35 6.09 -0.50
CA ALA A 90 3.24 6.81 -1.38
C ALA A 90 3.36 8.29 -0.95
N PRO A 91 4.48 8.94 -1.25
CA PRO A 91 4.64 10.37 -0.99
C PRO A 91 3.62 11.17 -1.80
N LYS A 92 3.07 12.21 -1.17
CA LYS A 92 2.15 13.15 -1.81
C LYS A 92 2.94 14.34 -2.34
N SER A 93 2.78 14.60 -3.64
CA SER A 93 3.44 15.70 -4.32
C SER A 93 3.17 17.03 -3.63
N GLY A 94 4.23 17.78 -3.28
CA GLY A 94 4.13 19.09 -2.65
C GLY A 94 3.71 19.08 -1.17
N VAL A 95 3.47 17.91 -0.56
CA VAL A 95 3.01 17.79 0.84
C VAL A 95 4.02 17.02 1.68
N THR A 96 4.43 15.83 1.23
CA THR A 96 5.36 14.97 1.95
C THR A 96 6.75 15.60 1.97
N ILE A 97 7.34 15.72 3.16
CA ILE A 97 8.71 16.23 3.32
C ILE A 97 9.68 15.09 2.96
N SER A 98 10.76 15.40 2.23
CA SER A 98 11.79 14.39 1.98
C SER A 98 12.44 13.97 3.29
N VAL A 99 12.45 12.67 3.51
CA VAL A 99 13.01 11.97 4.69
C VAL A 99 14.41 11.40 4.41
N ASP A 100 14.86 11.44 3.15
CA ASP A 100 16.16 10.95 2.66
C ASP A 100 17.06 12.05 2.08
N GLY A 101 16.62 13.32 2.12
CA GLY A 101 17.37 14.45 1.58
C GLY A 101 17.38 14.56 0.05
N THR A 102 16.54 13.81 -0.67
CA THR A 102 16.44 13.86 -2.14
C THR A 102 15.53 14.96 -2.70
N CYS A 103 15.03 15.89 -1.88
CA CYS A 103 14.21 17.03 -2.34
C CYS A 103 15.04 18.16 -2.96
N GLY A 104 14.46 18.87 -3.96
CA GLY A 104 14.85 19.96 -4.93
C GLY A 104 14.82 21.50 -4.63
N THR A 105 15.81 22.38 -4.90
CA THR A 105 15.73 23.87 -4.69
C THR A 105 14.89 24.52 -5.77
N THR A 106 14.58 23.77 -6.82
CA THR A 106 13.63 24.16 -7.83
C THR A 106 13.01 22.88 -8.38
N GLY A 107 11.69 22.74 -8.24
CA GLY A 107 10.93 21.56 -8.66
C GLY A 107 10.99 20.41 -7.65
N ALA A 108 9.82 19.85 -7.32
CA ALA A 108 9.66 18.74 -6.39
C ALA A 108 10.67 17.61 -6.65
N GLY A 109 11.18 16.96 -5.60
CA GLY A 109 12.10 15.83 -5.74
C GLY A 109 11.53 14.73 -6.65
N LYS A 110 12.35 13.75 -7.05
CA LYS A 110 12.01 12.66 -8.01
C LYS A 110 10.67 11.94 -7.75
N LEU A 111 10.15 12.03 -6.53
CA LEU A 111 8.92 11.38 -6.05
C LEU A 111 7.86 12.37 -5.53
N GLY A 112 7.99 13.67 -5.81
CA GLY A 112 7.04 14.70 -5.40
C GLY A 112 7.31 15.33 -4.03
N TYR A 113 8.43 15.02 -3.36
CA TYR A 113 8.72 15.60 -2.05
C TYR A 113 8.90 17.12 -2.08
N ARG A 114 8.44 17.78 -1.01
CA ARG A 114 8.76 19.19 -0.70
C ARG A 114 9.95 19.30 0.26
N CYS A 115 10.55 20.49 0.28
CA CYS A 115 11.62 20.88 1.19
C CYS A 115 11.11 21.13 2.63
N PRO A 116 11.93 20.87 3.66
CA PRO A 116 11.69 21.39 5.00
C PRO A 116 11.86 22.92 5.03
N THR A 117 11.12 23.60 5.92
CA THR A 117 11.08 25.08 6.03
C THR A 117 12.31 25.71 6.68
N THR A 118 13.22 24.92 7.27
CA THR A 118 14.35 25.44 8.05
C THR A 118 15.65 24.77 7.63
N GLY A 119 16.58 25.58 7.09
CA GLY A 119 18.00 25.26 7.06
C GLY A 119 18.57 24.47 5.87
N GLN A 120 17.86 24.20 4.76
CA GLN A 120 18.46 23.44 3.65
C GLN A 120 18.06 23.83 2.22
N THR A 121 19.07 23.76 1.35
CA THR A 121 19.05 23.72 -0.12
C THR A 121 18.61 22.33 -0.57
N CYS A 122 17.61 22.26 -1.42
CA CYS A 122 17.10 21.04 -2.02
C CYS A 122 17.71 20.82 -3.45
N CYS A 123 17.73 19.64 -4.12
CA CYS A 123 17.91 19.39 -5.58
C CYS A 123 17.37 17.98 -6.01
N SER A 124 16.79 17.73 -7.22
CA SER A 124 17.49 17.66 -8.51
C SER A 124 16.61 17.89 -9.77
N ALA A 125 17.21 18.57 -10.75
CA ALA A 125 16.72 18.93 -12.07
C ALA A 125 16.61 17.74 -13.08
N ALA A 126 16.13 16.57 -12.67
CA ALA A 126 16.27 15.38 -13.52
C ALA A 126 15.18 15.19 -14.59
N TYR A 127 13.96 15.70 -14.43
CA TYR A 127 12.90 15.54 -15.45
C TYR A 127 11.88 16.68 -15.38
N VAL A 128 12.28 17.91 -15.71
CA VAL A 128 11.30 18.93 -16.10
C VAL A 128 10.63 18.44 -17.39
N ASN A 129 9.47 17.80 -17.25
CA ASN A 129 8.52 17.68 -18.34
C ASN A 129 7.80 19.04 -18.44
N PRO A 130 8.07 19.86 -19.46
CA PRO A 130 7.48 21.20 -19.57
C PRO A 130 5.95 21.19 -19.72
N ALA A 131 5.32 20.03 -19.91
CA ALA A 131 3.88 19.89 -20.06
C ALA A 131 3.06 19.99 -18.75
N LEU A 132 3.70 20.04 -17.57
CA LEU A 132 3.00 20.05 -16.27
C LEU A 132 3.16 21.34 -15.45
N HIS A 133 3.86 22.36 -15.96
CA HIS A 133 3.77 23.70 -15.38
C HIS A 133 2.46 24.35 -15.84
N GLY A 134 1.42 24.13 -15.04
CA GLY A 134 0.24 24.98 -15.03
C GLY A 134 0.65 26.43 -14.76
N ARG A 135 0.05 27.32 -15.54
CA ARG A 135 0.20 28.77 -15.49
C ARG A 135 -0.39 29.35 -14.20
N GLU A 136 0.40 29.49 -13.14
CA GLU A 136 0.16 30.42 -12.03
C GLU A 136 1.61 30.70 -11.58
N ASP A 137 2.26 31.79 -12.01
CA ASP A 137 2.10 33.10 -11.37
C ASP A 137 2.20 34.23 -12.40
N ALA A 138 1.16 35.05 -12.41
CA ALA A 138 1.11 36.32 -13.12
C ALA A 138 2.03 37.33 -12.43
N ASN A 139 2.75 38.08 -13.26
CA ASN A 139 2.88 39.53 -13.21
C ASN A 139 2.60 40.22 -11.86
N GLU A 140 3.65 40.73 -11.21
CA GLU A 140 3.59 42.00 -10.50
C GLU A 140 4.91 42.75 -10.75
N ASP A 141 4.75 44.02 -11.15
CA ASP A 141 5.69 44.99 -11.70
C ASP A 141 6.98 45.28 -10.90
#